data_AF-A0A8J4QA47-F1
#
_entry.id   AF-A0A8J4QA47-F1
#
_cell.length_a   1.000
_cell.length_b   1.000
_cell.length_c   1.000
_cell.angle_alpha   90.00
_cell.angle_beta   90.00
_cell.angle_gamma   90.00
#
_symmetry.space_group_name_H-M   'P 1'
#
loop_
_entity.id
_entity.type
_entity.pdbx_description
1 polymer ?
#
loop_
_entity_poly.entity_id
_entity_poly.type
_entity_poly.pdbx_seq_one_letter_code
_entity_poly.pdbx_strand_id
1 'polypeptide(L)'
;MEHNNVNTNDVGQQQTATATTTTNKVIMDNKTRDSKLKFVETEMNVLNLRQDCMMQFKEKAVYDHLLKYYTEDHLKKIQVACSQTQLYTSIRINSILTNRDQVITDLRNHFTSNNNNSNNQFTSFLSFTDILKEKNNGGNSIDNNADNDRIIKSLNNDTIFIKTEGPFIPLPEYPQIVVDLLCGESVLRGSHVFAPGVMASERYLRKGNLVSVFMDASNNGFPFSRGHVIDNCYGQKCVFVGNGVCQMDRNEMYQTKYGVAIEITERIWSCPPLNGVLPDKIFLQHLPSIITVYQLDPKPGEKILDMCAAPGGKTTLIASLLHSNKGNGGSTAVGDEKQATIIALDKNKSKVKKIEELCTRLSLDKYVKCLTKDSSKLLPQHVDINNPNNKDHLELFKEGSFDKILLDGPCSGLGARPRFREDCPIIDTTNTASFQRALLKNAIGLLKVGGLLVYSTCTINPCENEENVAFVLNNYPQMKLVSQVPHIGQHGLKGCGLSEPDRLLVQRFDPSDDSIGTIGFFIARFTKINTDTPTPTLLTEGV
;
A
#
# COMPACT_ATOMS: atom_id res chain seq x y z
N MET A 1 -46.72 -24.23 -59.55
CA MET A 1 -47.71 -25.10 -60.20
C MET A 1 -47.17 -26.51 -60.14
N GLU A 2 -47.96 -27.39 -59.51
CA GLU A 2 -48.05 -28.85 -59.66
C GLU A 2 -46.80 -29.69 -59.32
N HIS A 3 -46.73 -30.43 -58.21
CA HIS A 3 -47.50 -31.62 -57.73
C HIS A 3 -47.49 -32.83 -58.68
N ASN A 4 -46.80 -33.92 -58.26
CA ASN A 4 -47.37 -35.24 -57.90
C ASN A 4 -46.21 -36.28 -57.85
N ASN A 5 -45.81 -36.84 -56.69
CA ASN A 5 -46.41 -37.93 -55.90
C ASN A 5 -46.77 -39.19 -56.71
N VAL A 6 -46.10 -40.33 -56.43
CA VAL A 6 -46.70 -41.60 -55.96
C VAL A 6 -45.65 -42.45 -55.21
N ASN A 7 -46.06 -42.94 -54.03
CA ASN A 7 -45.42 -43.86 -53.07
C ASN A 7 -45.36 -45.32 -53.53
N THR A 8 -44.43 -46.12 -52.96
CA THR A 8 -44.76 -47.24 -52.02
C THR A 8 -43.52 -47.91 -51.41
N ASN A 9 -43.45 -47.79 -50.07
CA ASN A 9 -42.89 -48.64 -49.00
C ASN A 9 -41.94 -49.82 -49.30
N ASP A 10 -40.81 -49.89 -48.57
CA ASP A 10 -40.68 -50.88 -47.47
C ASP A 10 -39.62 -50.47 -46.42
N VAL A 11 -39.77 -51.03 -45.22
CA VAL A 11 -39.30 -50.59 -43.89
C VAL A 11 -37.87 -51.08 -43.54
N GLY A 12 -37.08 -50.27 -42.82
CA GLY A 12 -35.87 -50.77 -42.14
C GLY A 12 -34.92 -49.74 -41.50
N GLN A 13 -35.20 -49.38 -40.24
CA GLN A 13 -34.27 -48.92 -39.18
C GLN A 13 -33.42 -47.64 -39.39
N GLN A 14 -33.82 -46.57 -38.68
CA GLN A 14 -32.99 -45.41 -38.32
C GLN A 14 -32.20 -45.70 -37.03
N GLN A 15 -30.89 -45.43 -37.02
CA GLN A 15 -30.12 -45.17 -35.80
C GLN A 15 -29.54 -43.76 -35.86
N THR A 16 -29.88 -43.00 -34.82
CA THR A 16 -29.40 -41.66 -34.48
C THR A 16 -28.05 -41.76 -33.79
N ALA A 17 -27.01 -41.13 -34.35
CA ALA A 17 -25.70 -41.03 -33.72
C ALA A 17 -25.63 -39.77 -32.84
N THR A 18 -25.71 -39.96 -31.53
CA THR A 18 -25.40 -38.98 -30.48
C THR A 18 -23.88 -38.96 -30.25
N ALA A 19 -23.22 -37.83 -30.56
CA ALA A 19 -21.81 -37.63 -30.27
C ALA A 19 -21.62 -37.34 -28.77
N THR A 20 -21.12 -38.33 -28.03
CA THR A 20 -20.69 -38.23 -26.64
C THR A 20 -19.21 -37.81 -26.62
N THR A 21 -18.90 -36.62 -26.12
CA THR A 21 -17.52 -36.14 -25.96
C THR A 21 -16.92 -36.75 -24.69
N THR A 22 -16.23 -37.88 -24.84
CA THR A 22 -15.48 -38.53 -23.76
C THR A 22 -14.21 -37.75 -23.44
N THR A 23 -14.10 -37.32 -22.18
CA THR A 23 -12.91 -36.72 -21.56
C THR A 23 -11.80 -37.76 -21.44
N ASN A 24 -10.88 -37.79 -22.41
CA ASN A 24 -9.63 -38.55 -22.30
C ASN A 24 -8.65 -37.83 -21.36
N LYS A 25 -8.66 -38.21 -20.08
CA LYS A 25 -7.52 -38.07 -19.18
C LYS A 25 -6.38 -38.95 -19.71
N VAL A 26 -5.40 -38.35 -20.37
CA VAL A 26 -4.13 -39.03 -20.65
C VAL A 26 -3.37 -39.14 -19.33
N ILE A 27 -3.41 -40.33 -18.73
CA ILE A 27 -2.52 -40.71 -17.63
C ILE A 27 -1.13 -40.92 -18.27
N MET A 28 -0.27 -39.89 -18.19
CA MET A 28 1.15 -40.06 -18.51
C MET A 28 1.85 -40.76 -17.34
N ASP A 29 2.62 -41.77 -17.70
CA ASP A 29 3.37 -42.68 -16.84
C ASP A 29 4.43 -41.94 -16.00
N ASN A 30 4.48 -42.22 -14.69
CA ASN A 30 5.30 -41.50 -13.69
C ASN A 30 6.82 -41.58 -13.97
N LYS A 31 7.29 -42.56 -14.74
CA LYS A 31 8.72 -42.69 -15.11
C LYS A 31 9.20 -41.68 -16.16
N THR A 32 8.30 -41.20 -17.02
CA THR A 32 8.59 -40.13 -18.00
C THR A 32 8.62 -38.75 -17.37
N ARG A 33 7.96 -38.59 -16.21
CA ARG A 33 7.96 -37.38 -15.38
C ARG A 33 9.35 -37.13 -14.80
N ASP A 34 9.96 -38.15 -14.19
CA ASP A 34 11.32 -38.06 -13.61
C ASP A 34 12.42 -37.75 -14.64
N SER A 35 12.27 -38.19 -15.89
CA SER A 35 13.25 -37.88 -16.94
C SER A 35 13.17 -36.45 -17.48
N LYS A 36 12.00 -35.79 -17.40
CA LYS A 36 11.86 -34.35 -17.70
C LYS A 36 12.13 -33.47 -16.47
N LEU A 37 11.92 -33.99 -15.26
CA LEU A 37 12.22 -33.33 -13.98
C LEU A 37 13.73 -33.21 -13.70
N LYS A 38 14.59 -33.97 -14.39
CA LYS A 38 16.05 -33.76 -14.37
C LYS A 38 16.51 -32.55 -15.19
N PHE A 39 15.61 -31.88 -15.92
CA PHE A 39 15.91 -30.62 -16.60
C PHE A 39 15.88 -29.44 -15.61
N VAL A 40 16.91 -29.45 -14.77
CA VAL A 40 17.73 -28.31 -14.33
C VAL A 40 17.19 -27.30 -13.32
N GLU A 41 17.10 -27.72 -12.06
CA GLU A 41 17.18 -26.80 -10.90
C GLU A 41 18.47 -25.93 -10.91
N THR A 42 19.54 -26.39 -11.57
CA THR A 42 20.85 -25.69 -11.65
C THR A 42 21.02 -24.71 -12.82
N GLU A 43 20.17 -24.71 -13.86
CA GLU A 43 20.20 -23.74 -14.99
C GLU A 43 19.08 -22.70 -14.89
N MET A 44 18.10 -22.93 -14.02
CA MET A 44 17.13 -21.92 -13.65
C MET A 44 17.86 -20.90 -12.76
N ASN A 45 18.36 -19.79 -13.33
CA ASN A 45 18.61 -18.56 -12.55
C ASN A 45 17.27 -17.93 -12.09
N VAL A 46 16.32 -18.77 -11.69
CA VAL A 46 15.07 -18.35 -11.09
C VAL A 46 15.41 -18.12 -9.63
N LEU A 47 15.43 -16.85 -9.23
CA LEU A 47 15.41 -16.53 -7.81
C LEU A 47 14.15 -17.18 -7.23
N ASN A 48 14.33 -18.29 -6.52
CA ASN A 48 13.22 -18.97 -5.88
C ASN A 48 12.75 -18.06 -4.73
N LEU A 49 11.52 -17.56 -4.86
CA LEU A 49 10.91 -16.64 -3.90
C LEU A 49 10.81 -17.21 -2.48
N ARG A 50 11.11 -18.50 -2.29
CA ARG A 50 11.01 -19.17 -0.98
C ARG A 50 12.13 -18.87 0.00
N GLN A 51 13.42 -18.73 -0.40
CA GLN A 51 14.52 -18.66 0.58
C GLN A 51 15.69 -17.74 0.23
N ASP A 52 16.05 -17.59 -1.05
CA ASP A 52 17.25 -16.83 -1.44
C ASP A 52 16.94 -15.48 -2.11
N CYS A 53 15.65 -15.19 -2.37
CA CYS A 53 15.27 -13.93 -2.97
C CYS A 53 15.34 -12.81 -1.93
N MET A 54 16.25 -11.87 -2.18
CA MET A 54 16.46 -10.68 -1.37
C MET A 54 16.30 -9.45 -2.25
N MET A 55 15.67 -8.41 -1.70
CA MET A 55 15.70 -7.08 -2.30
C MET A 55 17.16 -6.66 -2.54
N GLN A 56 17.47 -6.26 -3.78
CA GLN A 56 18.80 -5.80 -4.15
C GLN A 56 18.86 -4.27 -4.12
N PHE A 57 19.89 -3.72 -3.48
CA PHE A 57 20.23 -2.32 -3.61
C PHE A 57 21.01 -2.11 -4.91
N LYS A 58 20.56 -1.17 -5.74
CA LYS A 58 21.29 -0.79 -6.96
C LYS A 58 22.67 -0.20 -6.62
N GLU A 59 22.75 0.62 -5.57
CA GLU A 59 24.00 1.18 -5.07
C GLU A 59 24.38 0.52 -3.74
N LYS A 60 25.57 -0.12 -3.71
CA LYS A 60 26.11 -0.71 -2.47
C LYS A 60 26.23 0.31 -1.33
N ALA A 61 26.48 1.58 -1.66
CA ALA A 61 26.56 2.67 -0.68
C ALA A 61 25.28 2.84 0.17
N VAL A 62 24.10 2.50 -0.36
CA VAL A 62 22.84 2.51 0.40
C VAL A 62 22.83 1.40 1.45
N TYR A 63 23.27 0.20 1.08
CA TYR A 63 23.42 -0.92 2.00
C TYR A 63 24.44 -0.59 3.11
N ASP A 64 25.62 -0.09 2.73
CA ASP A 64 26.68 0.30 3.66
C ASP A 64 26.22 1.45 4.59
N HIS A 65 25.34 2.34 4.11
CA HIS A 65 24.72 3.37 4.94
C HIS A 65 23.78 2.78 5.99
N LEU A 66 22.90 1.86 5.60
CA LEU A 66 21.97 1.22 6.53
C LEU A 66 22.69 0.35 7.57
N LEU A 67 23.80 -0.30 7.21
CA LEU A 67 24.62 -1.10 8.13
C LEU A 67 25.19 -0.30 9.32
N LYS A 68 25.20 1.03 9.27
CA LYS A 68 25.56 1.87 10.41
C LYS A 68 24.54 1.78 11.56
N TYR A 69 23.31 1.41 11.24
CA TYR A 69 22.17 1.44 12.16
C TYR A 69 21.59 0.04 12.45
N TYR A 70 21.71 -0.87 11.49
CA TYR A 70 21.22 -2.24 11.60
C TYR A 70 22.36 -3.23 11.64
N THR A 71 22.16 -4.35 12.34
CA THR A 71 23.06 -5.49 12.21
C THR A 71 22.93 -6.11 10.82
N GLU A 72 23.97 -6.80 10.35
CA GLU A 72 23.94 -7.48 9.05
C GLU A 72 22.83 -8.53 8.96
N ASP A 73 22.60 -9.27 10.05
CA ASP A 73 21.51 -10.26 10.15
C ASP A 73 20.13 -9.60 10.03
N HIS A 74 19.92 -8.47 10.72
CA HIS A 74 18.66 -7.74 10.67
C HIS A 74 18.40 -7.16 9.28
N LEU A 75 19.42 -6.58 8.64
CA LEU A 75 19.29 -6.07 7.27
C LEU A 75 18.98 -7.18 6.26
N LYS A 76 19.58 -8.36 6.39
CA LYS A 76 19.24 -9.52 5.54
C LYS A 76 17.78 -9.92 5.71
N LYS A 77 17.27 -9.98 6.94
CA LYS A 77 15.84 -10.25 7.22
C LYS A 77 14.93 -9.20 6.58
N ILE A 78 15.31 -7.92 6.67
CA ILE A 78 14.58 -6.83 5.99
C ILE A 78 14.59 -7.03 4.47
N GLN A 79 15.73 -7.36 3.85
CA GLN A 79 15.82 -7.58 2.41
C GLN A 79 14.95 -8.77 1.94
N VAL A 80 14.93 -9.86 2.70
CA VAL A 80 14.05 -11.01 2.43
C VAL A 80 12.59 -10.57 2.55
N ALA A 81 12.20 -9.96 3.67
CA ALA A 81 10.82 -9.53 3.89
C ALA A 81 10.33 -8.49 2.88
N CYS A 82 11.22 -7.58 2.43
CA CYS A 82 10.91 -6.60 1.39
C CYS A 82 10.60 -7.27 0.05
N SER A 83 11.27 -8.37 -0.32
CA SER A 83 10.97 -9.10 -1.56
C SER A 83 9.63 -9.84 -1.53
N GLN A 84 9.04 -9.99 -0.34
CA GLN A 84 7.76 -10.66 -0.13
C GLN A 84 6.62 -9.64 0.00
N THR A 85 5.41 -10.08 -0.31
CA THR A 85 4.21 -9.27 -0.07
C THR A 85 3.90 -9.13 1.43
N GLN A 86 3.01 -8.20 1.76
CA GLN A 86 2.54 -7.99 3.13
C GLN A 86 1.58 -9.09 3.60
N LEU A 87 1.53 -9.32 4.90
CA LEU A 87 0.73 -10.38 5.52
C LEU A 87 -0.78 -10.14 5.40
N TYR A 88 -1.23 -8.88 5.43
CA TYR A 88 -2.64 -8.54 5.27
C TYR A 88 -2.87 -7.50 4.18
N THR A 89 -3.81 -7.80 3.28
CA THR A 89 -4.40 -6.79 2.41
C THR A 89 -5.41 -5.99 3.21
N SER A 90 -5.08 -4.71 3.44
CA SER A 90 -5.89 -3.78 4.22
C SER A 90 -6.82 -2.97 3.31
N ILE A 91 -8.12 -3.02 3.58
CA ILE A 91 -9.19 -2.39 2.80
C ILE A 91 -9.91 -1.39 3.70
N ARG A 92 -9.78 -0.10 3.40
CA ARG A 92 -10.56 0.95 4.05
C ARG A 92 -11.95 1.04 3.43
N ILE A 93 -12.97 1.12 4.26
CA ILE A 93 -14.36 1.28 3.88
C ILE A 93 -14.69 2.77 3.79
N ASN A 94 -15.42 3.16 2.75
CA ASN A 94 -16.04 4.48 2.67
C ASN A 94 -17.35 4.49 3.48
N SER A 95 -17.23 4.78 4.77
CA SER A 95 -18.36 4.81 5.72
C SER A 95 -19.48 5.81 5.37
N ILE A 96 -19.26 6.69 4.40
CA ILE A 96 -20.25 7.66 3.91
C ILE A 96 -21.30 6.98 3.02
N LEU A 97 -20.87 6.05 2.18
CA LEU A 97 -21.72 5.43 1.16
C LEU A 97 -22.18 4.03 1.56
N THR A 98 -21.47 3.40 2.50
CA THR A 98 -21.71 2.00 2.86
C THR A 98 -21.22 1.69 4.28
N ASN A 99 -21.45 0.46 4.72
CA ASN A 99 -20.97 -0.07 5.98
C ASN A 99 -20.19 -1.37 5.76
N ARG A 100 -19.49 -1.83 6.81
CA ARG A 100 -18.65 -3.02 6.77
C ARG A 100 -19.37 -4.28 6.30
N ASP A 101 -20.56 -4.56 6.81
CA ASP A 101 -21.26 -5.80 6.53
C ASP A 101 -21.75 -5.85 5.07
N GLN A 102 -22.18 -4.71 4.54
CA GLN A 102 -22.51 -4.58 3.12
C GLN A 102 -21.28 -4.77 2.23
N VAL A 103 -20.14 -4.16 2.57
CA VAL A 103 -18.89 -4.34 1.81
C VAL A 103 -18.43 -5.80 1.84
N ILE A 104 -18.49 -6.47 2.99
CA ILE A 104 -18.17 -7.89 3.11
C ILE A 104 -19.09 -8.71 2.19
N THR A 105 -20.39 -8.42 2.18
CA THR A 105 -21.35 -9.13 1.32
C THR A 105 -21.06 -8.89 -0.17
N ASP A 106 -20.82 -7.63 -0.56
CA ASP A 106 -20.47 -7.26 -1.92
C ASP A 106 -19.17 -7.93 -2.39
N LEU A 107 -18.16 -8.00 -1.51
CA LEU A 107 -16.88 -8.68 -1.78
C LEU A 107 -17.07 -10.20 -1.90
N ARG A 108 -17.87 -10.84 -1.03
CA ARG A 108 -18.20 -12.27 -1.15
C ARG A 108 -18.87 -12.58 -2.50
N ASN A 109 -19.82 -11.75 -2.90
CA ASN A 109 -20.52 -11.90 -4.18
C ASN A 109 -19.56 -11.72 -5.36
N HIS A 110 -18.65 -10.74 -5.28
CA HIS A 110 -17.62 -10.51 -6.29
C HIS A 110 -16.70 -11.72 -6.45
N PHE A 111 -16.17 -12.26 -5.35
CA PHE A 111 -15.27 -13.41 -5.41
C PHE A 111 -15.98 -14.71 -5.81
N THR A 112 -17.26 -14.88 -5.45
CA THR A 112 -18.04 -16.07 -5.83
C THR A 112 -18.44 -16.04 -7.31
N SER A 113 -18.81 -14.88 -7.84
CA SER A 113 -19.20 -14.73 -9.26
C SER A 113 -18.03 -14.96 -10.23
N ASN A 114 -16.80 -14.68 -9.79
CA ASN A 114 -15.60 -14.85 -10.60
C ASN A 114 -14.99 -16.26 -10.49
N ASN A 115 -15.28 -17.02 -9.42
CA ASN A 115 -14.75 -18.36 -9.22
C ASN A 115 -15.78 -19.44 -9.62
N ASN A 116 -15.76 -19.88 -10.87
CA ASN A 116 -16.50 -21.08 -11.32
C ASN A 116 -15.93 -22.41 -10.74
N ASN A 117 -14.91 -22.35 -9.87
CA ASN A 117 -14.32 -23.49 -9.18
C ASN A 117 -14.49 -23.36 -7.66
N SER A 118 -14.81 -24.48 -7.02
CA SER A 118 -15.28 -24.67 -5.63
C SER A 118 -14.33 -24.23 -4.49
N ASN A 119 -13.25 -23.51 -4.75
CA ASN A 119 -12.33 -23.00 -3.72
C ASN A 119 -12.43 -21.47 -3.61
N ASN A 120 -13.34 -21.02 -2.74
CA ASN A 120 -13.55 -19.60 -2.42
C ASN A 120 -12.38 -19.01 -1.60
N GLN A 121 -11.27 -18.72 -2.27
CA GLN A 121 -9.97 -18.38 -1.66
C GLN A 121 -9.94 -17.02 -0.89
N PHE A 122 -10.95 -16.16 -1.03
CA PHE A 122 -10.98 -14.81 -0.45
C PHE A 122 -12.24 -14.51 0.39
N THR A 123 -12.67 -15.44 1.23
CA THR A 123 -13.90 -15.30 2.03
C THR A 123 -13.67 -15.07 3.53
N SER A 124 -12.41 -15.16 3.98
CA SER A 124 -12.02 -14.87 5.36
C SER A 124 -11.73 -13.37 5.51
N PHE A 125 -12.68 -12.64 6.10
CA PHE A 125 -12.56 -11.21 6.38
C PHE A 125 -12.30 -10.99 7.86
N LEU A 126 -11.13 -10.47 8.18
CA LEU A 126 -10.67 -10.21 9.54
C LEU A 126 -10.96 -8.76 9.96
N SER A 127 -11.17 -8.57 11.26
CA SER A 127 -11.20 -7.27 11.91
C SER A 127 -9.81 -6.86 12.42
N PHE A 128 -9.66 -5.60 12.85
CA PHE A 128 -8.41 -5.16 13.47
C PHE A 128 -8.13 -5.88 14.79
N THR A 129 -9.18 -6.23 15.54
CA THR A 129 -9.04 -7.02 16.78
C THR A 129 -8.52 -8.43 16.53
N ASP A 130 -8.87 -9.04 15.40
CA ASP A 130 -8.35 -10.36 15.03
C ASP A 130 -6.84 -10.29 14.76
N ILE A 131 -6.38 -9.23 14.10
CA ILE A 131 -4.95 -8.97 13.89
C ILE A 131 -4.22 -8.80 15.22
N LEU A 132 -4.78 -8.02 16.17
CA LEU A 132 -4.17 -7.83 17.48
C LEU A 132 -4.07 -9.14 18.28
N LYS A 133 -5.08 -10.01 18.18
CA LYS A 133 -5.08 -11.34 18.83
C LYS A 133 -4.02 -12.26 18.23
N GLU A 134 -3.89 -12.27 16.90
CA GLU A 134 -2.84 -13.04 16.21
C GLU A 134 -1.45 -12.55 16.62
N LYS A 135 -1.24 -11.22 16.67
CA LYS A 135 0.02 -10.62 17.10
C LYS A 135 0.42 -11.03 18.53
N ASN A 136 -0.53 -11.01 19.46
CA ASN A 136 -0.24 -11.26 20.88
C ASN A 136 -0.26 -12.76 21.26
N ASN A 137 -0.26 -13.70 20.30
CA ASN A 137 -0.41 -15.14 20.55
C ASN A 137 -1.60 -15.48 21.47
N GLY A 138 -2.72 -14.74 21.35
CA GLY A 138 -3.90 -14.93 22.20
C GLY A 138 -3.85 -14.27 23.59
N GLY A 139 -2.80 -13.50 23.91
CA GLY A 139 -2.70 -12.72 25.16
C GLY A 139 -3.49 -11.41 25.12
N ASN A 140 -4.34 -11.18 26.13
CA ASN A 140 -5.10 -9.94 26.33
C ASN A 140 -4.27 -8.86 27.05
N SER A 141 -3.16 -8.39 26.46
CA SER A 141 -2.49 -7.17 26.92
C SER A 141 -2.78 -6.02 25.96
N ILE A 142 -4.04 -5.60 25.92
CA ILE A 142 -4.42 -4.31 25.37
C ILE A 142 -4.47 -3.37 26.57
N ASP A 143 -3.68 -2.29 26.55
CA ASP A 143 -3.83 -1.23 27.55
C ASP A 143 -5.29 -0.74 27.51
N ASN A 144 -6.01 -0.99 28.60
CA ASN A 144 -7.42 -0.64 28.80
C ASN A 144 -7.55 0.88 28.97
N ASN A 145 -7.36 1.61 27.89
CA ASN A 145 -7.61 3.04 27.80
C ASN A 145 -8.84 3.27 26.92
N ALA A 146 -9.79 4.08 27.38
CA ALA A 146 -11.03 4.39 26.66
C ALA A 146 -10.77 4.94 25.24
N ASP A 147 -9.68 5.69 25.05
CA ASP A 147 -9.27 6.18 23.72
C ASP A 147 -8.82 5.04 22.80
N ASN A 148 -8.14 4.04 23.34
CA ASN A 148 -7.69 2.86 22.60
C ASN A 148 -8.90 2.03 22.14
N ASP A 149 -9.86 1.79 23.04
CA ASP A 149 -11.09 1.06 22.71
C ASP A 149 -11.92 1.79 21.64
N ARG A 150 -12.01 3.12 21.72
CA ARG A 150 -12.67 3.93 20.70
C ARG A 150 -12.01 3.77 19.33
N ILE A 151 -10.68 3.85 19.28
CA ILE A 151 -9.94 3.76 18.01
C ILE A 151 -10.03 2.34 17.45
N ILE A 152 -9.86 1.30 18.26
CA ILE A 152 -10.01 -0.10 17.86
C ILE A 152 -11.41 -0.35 17.31
N LYS A 153 -12.46 0.18 17.97
CA LYS A 153 -13.83 0.07 17.49
C LYS A 153 -14.04 0.75 16.14
N SER A 154 -13.50 1.95 15.94
CA SER A 154 -13.56 2.63 14.63
C SER A 154 -12.79 1.85 13.56
N LEU A 155 -11.57 1.38 13.86
CA LEU A 155 -10.79 0.55 12.94
C LEU A 155 -11.53 -0.73 12.54
N ASN A 156 -12.18 -1.40 13.48
CA ASN A 156 -13.00 -2.58 13.21
C ASN A 156 -14.19 -2.28 12.30
N ASN A 157 -14.80 -1.10 12.42
CA ASN A 157 -15.94 -0.70 11.61
C ASN A 157 -15.54 -0.20 10.22
N ASP A 158 -14.40 0.47 10.12
CA ASP A 158 -14.00 1.23 8.92
C ASP A 158 -12.92 0.51 8.11
N THR A 159 -12.40 -0.64 8.58
CA THR A 159 -11.36 -1.41 7.89
C THR A 159 -11.66 -2.92 7.88
N ILE A 160 -11.34 -3.55 6.74
CA ILE A 160 -11.39 -5.00 6.53
C ILE A 160 -9.98 -5.47 6.18
N PHE A 161 -9.62 -6.64 6.68
CA PHE A 161 -8.34 -7.28 6.36
C PHE A 161 -8.57 -8.65 5.72
N ILE A 162 -7.80 -8.95 4.68
CA ILE A 162 -7.73 -10.27 4.08
C ILE A 162 -6.29 -10.76 4.27
N LYS A 163 -6.13 -11.89 4.97
CA LYS A 163 -4.82 -12.49 5.20
C LYS A 163 -4.28 -13.06 3.88
N THR A 164 -3.04 -12.73 3.59
CA THR A 164 -2.32 -13.28 2.45
C THR A 164 -1.85 -14.70 2.80
N GLU A 165 -2.16 -15.66 1.93
CA GLU A 165 -1.66 -17.03 2.05
C GLU A 165 -0.53 -17.30 1.06
N GLY A 166 0.37 -18.23 1.38
CA GLY A 166 1.53 -18.60 0.57
C GLY A 166 2.84 -18.51 1.35
N PRO A 167 4.00 -18.64 0.68
CA PRO A 167 4.15 -18.79 -0.77
C PRO A 167 3.74 -20.19 -1.28
N PHE A 168 2.77 -20.21 -2.19
CA PHE A 168 2.49 -21.36 -3.05
C PHE A 168 3.62 -21.49 -4.10
N ILE A 169 3.97 -22.71 -4.50
CA ILE A 169 4.87 -22.94 -5.65
C ILE A 169 4.07 -23.60 -6.76
N PRO A 170 3.47 -22.80 -7.66
CA PRO A 170 3.19 -23.29 -8.98
C PRO A 170 4.51 -23.50 -9.75
N LEU A 171 4.53 -24.49 -10.64
CA LEU A 171 5.69 -24.74 -11.50
C LEU A 171 5.59 -23.89 -12.78
N PRO A 172 6.69 -23.26 -13.24
CA PRO A 172 6.68 -22.47 -14.46
C PRO A 172 6.82 -23.36 -15.71
N GLU A 173 5.78 -24.13 -16.03
CA GLU A 173 5.81 -25.13 -17.12
C GLU A 173 5.23 -24.61 -18.47
N TYR A 174 4.78 -23.37 -18.51
CA TYR A 174 4.06 -22.80 -19.66
C TYR A 174 4.93 -21.83 -20.48
N PRO A 175 4.52 -21.49 -21.72
CA PRO A 175 5.16 -20.46 -22.51
C PRO A 175 5.39 -19.16 -21.73
N GLN A 176 6.55 -18.56 -21.93
CA GLN A 176 7.07 -17.52 -21.06
C GLN A 176 6.64 -16.12 -21.51
N ILE A 177 6.28 -15.30 -20.53
CA ILE A 177 6.12 -13.86 -20.67
C ILE A 177 6.97 -13.15 -19.62
N VAL A 178 7.67 -12.11 -20.04
CA VAL A 178 8.40 -11.22 -19.13
C VAL A 178 7.68 -9.87 -19.02
N VAL A 179 7.45 -9.44 -17.79
CA VAL A 179 6.89 -8.14 -17.43
C VAL A 179 7.95 -7.25 -16.80
N ASP A 180 7.68 -5.94 -16.80
CA ASP A 180 8.52 -4.99 -16.06
C ASP A 180 8.45 -5.20 -14.54
N LEU A 181 9.43 -4.63 -13.83
CA LEU A 181 9.57 -4.74 -12.38
C LEU A 181 8.31 -4.31 -11.61
N LEU A 182 7.72 -3.17 -11.98
CA LEU A 182 6.55 -2.63 -11.26
C LEU A 182 5.29 -3.47 -11.50
N CYS A 183 5.15 -4.01 -12.71
CA CYS A 183 4.07 -4.91 -13.08
C CYS A 183 4.19 -6.21 -12.30
N GLY A 184 5.38 -6.82 -12.25
CA GLY A 184 5.62 -8.03 -11.46
C GLY A 184 5.36 -7.84 -9.96
N GLU A 185 5.87 -6.76 -9.36
CA GLU A 185 5.58 -6.40 -7.96
C GLU A 185 4.08 -6.16 -7.71
N SER A 186 3.33 -5.69 -8.71
CA SER A 186 1.88 -5.53 -8.63
C SER A 186 1.13 -6.86 -8.73
N VAL A 187 1.61 -7.81 -9.54
CA VAL A 187 1.05 -9.17 -9.62
C VAL A 187 1.14 -9.89 -8.27
N LEU A 188 2.27 -9.75 -7.58
CA LEU A 188 2.47 -10.31 -6.24
C LEU A 188 1.56 -9.67 -5.16
N ARG A 189 0.97 -8.51 -5.46
CA ARG A 189 -0.07 -7.85 -4.64
C ARG A 189 -1.50 -8.18 -5.09
N GLY A 190 -1.67 -9.16 -5.99
CA GLY A 190 -2.97 -9.62 -6.45
C GLY A 190 -3.40 -9.08 -7.82
N SER A 191 -2.62 -8.18 -8.44
CA SER A 191 -2.98 -7.66 -9.76
C SER A 191 -2.96 -8.75 -10.84
N HIS A 192 -3.73 -8.52 -11.91
CA HIS A 192 -3.49 -9.14 -13.21
C HIS A 192 -2.41 -8.37 -13.98
N VAL A 193 -1.92 -8.91 -15.09
CA VAL A 193 -0.95 -8.21 -15.94
C VAL A 193 -1.72 -7.40 -16.97
N PHE A 194 -1.49 -6.09 -16.97
CA PHE A 194 -2.02 -5.18 -17.97
C PHE A 194 -1.03 -5.05 -19.13
N ALA A 195 -1.55 -4.88 -20.34
CA ALA A 195 -0.75 -4.81 -21.57
C ALA A 195 0.45 -3.85 -21.53
N PRO A 196 0.39 -2.65 -20.92
CA PRO A 196 1.55 -1.77 -20.82
C PRO A 196 2.75 -2.34 -20.08
N GLY A 197 2.53 -3.27 -19.15
CA GLY A 197 3.60 -3.89 -18.35
C GLY A 197 4.26 -5.11 -19.00
N VAL A 198 3.75 -5.58 -20.15
CA VAL A 198 4.33 -6.72 -20.88
C VAL A 198 5.52 -6.24 -21.70
N MET A 199 6.69 -6.81 -21.43
CA MET A 199 7.96 -6.40 -22.06
C MET A 199 8.38 -7.37 -23.16
N ALA A 200 8.37 -8.67 -22.87
CA ALA A 200 8.77 -9.69 -23.83
C ALA A 200 7.89 -10.94 -23.71
N SER A 201 7.83 -11.72 -24.78
CA SER A 201 7.05 -12.95 -24.80
C SER A 201 7.55 -13.91 -25.86
N GLU A 202 7.18 -15.18 -25.73
CA GLU A 202 7.32 -16.14 -26.82
C GLU A 202 6.53 -15.71 -28.08
N ARG A 203 6.92 -16.25 -29.22
CA ARG A 203 6.52 -15.76 -30.56
C ARG A 203 5.05 -16.03 -30.90
N TYR A 204 4.50 -17.15 -30.43
CA TYR A 204 3.21 -17.67 -30.91
C TYR A 204 2.10 -17.67 -29.85
N LEU A 205 2.06 -16.64 -29.00
CA LEU A 205 1.02 -16.50 -27.99
C LEU A 205 -0.30 -15.98 -28.55
N ARG A 206 -1.37 -16.69 -28.22
CA ARG A 206 -2.76 -16.34 -28.53
C ARG A 206 -3.58 -16.25 -27.25
N LYS A 207 -4.70 -15.53 -27.35
CA LYS A 207 -5.74 -15.52 -26.32
C LYS A 207 -6.15 -16.96 -25.95
N GLY A 208 -6.26 -17.22 -24.65
CA GLY A 208 -6.57 -18.53 -24.07
C GLY A 208 -5.36 -19.43 -23.80
N ASN A 209 -4.15 -19.07 -24.24
CA ASN A 209 -2.95 -19.82 -23.87
C ASN A 209 -2.63 -19.66 -22.38
N LEU A 210 -2.26 -20.77 -21.74
CA LEU A 210 -1.61 -20.76 -20.43
C LEU A 210 -0.17 -20.25 -20.59
N VAL A 211 0.27 -19.42 -19.66
CA VAL A 211 1.59 -18.77 -19.69
C VAL A 211 2.20 -18.68 -18.29
N SER A 212 3.53 -18.74 -18.25
CA SER A 212 4.32 -18.52 -17.05
C SER A 212 4.88 -17.11 -17.08
N VAL A 213 4.55 -16.33 -16.05
CA VAL A 213 4.89 -14.91 -15.98
C VAL A 213 6.13 -14.72 -15.14
N PHE A 214 7.08 -14.00 -15.70
CA PHE A 214 8.35 -13.64 -15.10
C PHE A 214 8.48 -12.13 -15.03
N MET A 215 9.14 -11.63 -14.01
CA MET A 215 9.47 -10.23 -13.83
C MET A 215 10.97 -10.05 -14.06
N ASP A 216 11.35 -9.01 -14.80
CA ASP A 216 12.74 -8.60 -14.94
C ASP A 216 13.25 -7.89 -13.66
N ALA A 217 14.21 -8.51 -12.98
CA ALA A 217 14.85 -8.00 -11.77
C ALA A 217 16.34 -7.67 -11.98
N SER A 218 16.78 -7.50 -13.23
CA SER A 218 18.19 -7.20 -13.54
C SER A 218 18.60 -5.78 -13.09
N ASN A 219 19.88 -5.57 -12.73
CA ASN A 219 20.38 -4.28 -12.22
C ASN A 219 20.84 -3.30 -13.32
N ASN A 220 21.06 -3.77 -14.56
CA ASN A 220 21.80 -3.03 -15.60
C ASN A 220 20.92 -2.56 -16.78
N GLY A 221 19.74 -2.02 -16.48
CA GLY A 221 18.78 -1.61 -17.51
C GLY A 221 18.02 -2.82 -18.08
N PHE A 222 16.82 -2.55 -18.62
CA PHE A 222 15.93 -3.59 -19.15
C PHE A 222 16.66 -4.42 -20.23
N PRO A 223 16.93 -5.73 -20.02
CA PRO A 223 17.45 -6.59 -21.08
C PRO A 223 16.39 -6.79 -22.18
N PHE A 224 15.13 -6.51 -21.85
CA PHE A 224 13.99 -6.63 -22.74
C PHE A 224 13.43 -5.26 -23.12
N SER A 225 13.55 -4.89 -24.40
CA SER A 225 12.74 -3.83 -24.98
C SER A 225 11.30 -4.32 -25.18
N ARG A 226 10.30 -3.43 -25.03
CA ARG A 226 8.90 -3.80 -25.26
C ARG A 226 8.70 -4.41 -26.65
N GLY A 227 8.12 -5.61 -26.70
CA GLY A 227 7.89 -6.38 -27.93
C GLY A 227 8.98 -7.39 -28.27
N HIS A 228 10.00 -7.54 -27.41
CA HIS A 228 11.08 -8.52 -27.61
C HIS A 228 10.53 -9.95 -27.67
N VAL A 229 11.12 -10.79 -28.52
CA VAL A 229 10.76 -12.20 -28.66
C VAL A 229 11.78 -13.02 -27.88
N ILE A 230 11.34 -13.82 -26.92
CA ILE A 230 12.19 -14.71 -26.14
C ILE A 230 12.00 -16.16 -26.56
N ASP A 231 13.10 -16.92 -26.54
CA ASP A 231 13.08 -18.39 -26.63
C ASP A 231 13.12 -19.03 -25.23
N ASN A 232 13.82 -18.40 -24.27
CA ASN A 232 13.74 -18.67 -22.83
C ASN A 232 14.24 -17.44 -22.04
N CYS A 233 13.84 -17.32 -20.77
CA CYS A 233 14.30 -16.28 -19.84
C CYS A 233 15.10 -16.81 -18.63
N TYR A 234 15.28 -18.13 -18.50
CA TYR A 234 15.97 -18.76 -17.36
C TYR A 234 17.46 -18.39 -17.26
N GLY A 235 18.11 -18.00 -18.36
CA GLY A 235 19.49 -17.51 -18.35
C GLY A 235 19.65 -16.05 -17.86
N GLN A 236 18.54 -15.35 -17.62
CA GLN A 236 18.52 -13.95 -17.21
C GLN A 236 18.10 -13.80 -15.74
N LYS A 237 18.37 -12.65 -15.10
CA LYS A 237 17.90 -12.35 -13.73
C LYS A 237 16.38 -12.07 -13.74
N CYS A 238 15.60 -13.11 -13.97
CA CYS A 238 14.15 -13.07 -13.98
C CYS A 238 13.59 -13.79 -12.75
N VAL A 239 12.51 -13.25 -12.20
CA VAL A 239 11.80 -13.82 -11.05
C VAL A 239 10.46 -14.34 -11.52
N PHE A 240 10.17 -15.61 -11.29
CA PHE A 240 8.85 -16.16 -11.57
C PHE A 240 7.81 -15.55 -10.61
N VAL A 241 6.69 -15.05 -11.13
CA VAL A 241 5.65 -14.36 -10.32
C VAL A 241 4.29 -15.07 -10.33
N GLY A 242 4.10 -16.07 -11.19
CA GLY A 242 2.89 -16.89 -11.25
C GLY A 242 2.54 -17.36 -12.66
N ASN A 243 1.52 -18.19 -12.77
CA ASN A 243 0.96 -18.63 -14.05
C ASN A 243 -0.40 -17.95 -14.31
N GLY A 244 -0.76 -17.79 -15.58
CA GLY A 244 -2.01 -17.17 -15.98
C GLY A 244 -2.48 -17.57 -17.37
N VAL A 245 -3.59 -16.97 -17.79
CA VAL A 245 -4.21 -17.17 -19.10
C VAL A 245 -4.13 -15.86 -19.90
N CYS A 246 -3.63 -15.94 -21.14
CA CYS A 246 -3.62 -14.82 -22.07
C CYS A 246 -5.05 -14.35 -22.37
N GLN A 247 -5.32 -13.07 -22.17
CA GLN A 247 -6.60 -12.43 -22.52
C GLN A 247 -6.53 -11.67 -23.85
N MET A 248 -5.32 -11.50 -24.38
CA MET A 248 -5.01 -10.81 -25.64
C MET A 248 -4.09 -11.68 -26.50
N ASP A 249 -4.12 -11.45 -27.81
CA ASP A 249 -3.08 -11.99 -28.70
C ASP A 249 -1.79 -11.19 -28.58
N ARG A 250 -0.64 -11.79 -28.93
CA ARG A 250 0.67 -11.13 -28.84
C ARG A 250 0.70 -9.75 -29.50
N ASN A 251 0.16 -9.62 -30.71
CA ASN A 251 0.16 -8.35 -31.45
C ASN A 251 -0.65 -7.27 -30.73
N GLU A 252 -1.78 -7.64 -30.14
CA GLU A 252 -2.65 -6.74 -29.39
C GLU A 252 -1.96 -6.23 -28.12
N MET A 253 -1.31 -7.12 -27.35
CA MET A 253 -0.59 -6.78 -26.11
C MET A 253 0.41 -5.62 -26.30
N TYR A 254 1.11 -5.58 -27.44
CA TYR A 254 2.13 -4.56 -27.70
C TYR A 254 1.61 -3.30 -28.38
N GLN A 255 0.39 -3.31 -28.91
CA GLN A 255 -0.22 -2.16 -29.59
C GLN A 255 -1.13 -1.35 -28.68
N THR A 256 -1.78 -2.00 -27.70
CA THR A 256 -2.71 -1.32 -26.80
C THR A 256 -2.02 -0.59 -25.64
N LYS A 257 -2.69 0.46 -25.14
CA LYS A 257 -2.29 1.24 -23.96
C LYS A 257 -3.03 0.84 -22.68
N TYR A 258 -4.04 -0.02 -22.78
CA TYR A 258 -4.89 -0.43 -21.66
C TYR A 258 -5.44 -1.84 -21.87
N GLY A 259 -5.99 -2.42 -20.80
CA GLY A 259 -6.61 -3.74 -20.81
C GLY A 259 -5.73 -4.83 -20.19
N VAL A 260 -6.39 -5.89 -19.73
CA VAL A 260 -5.74 -7.06 -19.11
C VAL A 260 -5.15 -7.92 -20.22
N ALA A 261 -3.83 -8.10 -20.21
CA ALA A 261 -3.13 -8.98 -21.14
C ALA A 261 -3.08 -10.42 -20.62
N ILE A 262 -2.91 -10.60 -19.31
CA ILE A 262 -2.84 -11.92 -18.68
C ILE A 262 -3.64 -11.90 -17.39
N GLU A 263 -4.61 -12.79 -17.31
CA GLU A 263 -5.32 -13.09 -16.08
C GLU A 263 -4.51 -14.11 -15.27
N ILE A 264 -3.90 -13.67 -14.18
CA ILE A 264 -3.15 -14.56 -13.28
C ILE A 264 -4.10 -15.52 -12.55
N THR A 265 -3.90 -16.82 -12.75
CA THR A 265 -4.72 -17.91 -12.21
C THR A 265 -4.01 -18.70 -11.12
N GLU A 266 -2.68 -18.84 -11.20
CA GLU A 266 -1.87 -19.52 -10.18
C GLU A 266 -0.88 -18.52 -9.59
N ARG A 267 -1.16 -18.08 -8.37
CA ARG A 267 -0.41 -17.03 -7.67
C ARG A 267 0.58 -17.64 -6.69
N ILE A 268 1.72 -16.98 -6.53
CA ILE A 268 2.70 -17.34 -5.49
C ILE A 268 2.18 -16.92 -4.11
N TRP A 269 1.63 -15.71 -4.01
CA TRP A 269 0.86 -15.28 -2.85
C TRP A 269 -0.59 -15.07 -3.23
N SER A 270 -1.49 -15.63 -2.43
CA SER A 270 -2.92 -15.44 -2.59
C SER A 270 -3.32 -14.06 -2.05
N CYS A 271 -3.11 -13.04 -2.87
CA CYS A 271 -3.65 -11.70 -2.68
C CYS A 271 -4.85 -11.48 -3.62
N PRO A 272 -5.96 -10.87 -3.14
CA PRO A 272 -7.15 -10.71 -3.94
C PRO A 272 -6.99 -9.62 -5.04
N PRO A 273 -7.48 -9.85 -6.28
CA PRO A 273 -7.45 -8.87 -7.37
C PRO A 273 -8.50 -7.77 -7.17
N LEU A 274 -8.21 -6.80 -6.32
CA LEU A 274 -9.18 -5.75 -5.94
C LEU A 274 -9.15 -4.49 -6.83
N ASN A 275 -8.43 -4.52 -7.96
CA ASN A 275 -8.35 -3.36 -8.84
C ASN A 275 -9.70 -3.05 -9.49
N GLY A 276 -10.23 -1.85 -9.25
CA GLY A 276 -11.54 -1.42 -9.78
C GLY A 276 -12.75 -2.08 -9.11
N VAL A 277 -12.55 -2.87 -8.06
CA VAL A 277 -13.63 -3.50 -7.30
C VAL A 277 -14.22 -2.50 -6.32
N LEU A 278 -15.54 -2.30 -6.37
CA LEU A 278 -16.29 -1.40 -5.49
C LEU A 278 -15.64 0.00 -5.34
N PRO A 279 -15.33 0.70 -6.46
CA PRO A 279 -14.42 1.83 -6.47
C PRO A 279 -14.92 3.05 -5.68
N ASP A 280 -16.21 3.18 -5.44
CA ASP A 280 -16.82 4.23 -4.62
C ASP A 280 -16.91 3.84 -3.13
N LYS A 281 -16.88 2.54 -2.82
CA LYS A 281 -17.12 1.98 -1.48
C LYS A 281 -15.84 1.57 -0.74
N ILE A 282 -14.76 1.21 -1.46
CA ILE A 282 -13.51 0.75 -0.84
C ILE A 282 -12.28 1.50 -1.33
N PHE A 283 -11.25 1.52 -0.49
CA PHE A 283 -9.95 2.08 -0.81
C PHE A 283 -8.84 1.22 -0.20
N LEU A 284 -7.91 0.74 -1.04
CA LEU A 284 -6.76 -0.04 -0.55
C LEU A 284 -5.74 0.88 0.10
N GLN A 285 -5.39 0.60 1.36
CA GLN A 285 -4.47 1.44 2.12
C GLN A 285 -3.76 0.62 3.19
N HIS A 286 -2.43 0.69 3.22
CA HIS A 286 -1.63 -0.03 4.21
C HIS A 286 -2.01 0.35 5.65
N LEU A 287 -2.05 -0.64 6.55
CA LEU A 287 -2.38 -0.45 7.96
C LEU A 287 -1.58 0.68 8.65
N PRO A 288 -0.24 0.79 8.53
CA PRO A 288 0.51 1.89 9.14
C PRO A 288 0.05 3.28 8.67
N SER A 289 -0.35 3.40 7.40
CA SER A 289 -0.91 4.65 6.85
C SER A 289 -2.30 4.98 7.40
N ILE A 290 -3.11 3.96 7.73
CA ILE A 290 -4.40 4.14 8.42
C ILE A 290 -4.14 4.62 9.84
N ILE A 291 -3.26 3.93 10.59
CA ILE A 291 -2.90 4.27 11.98
C ILE A 291 -2.37 5.70 12.08
N THR A 292 -1.58 6.17 11.10
CA THR A 292 -1.09 7.55 11.04
C THR A 292 -2.21 8.58 11.17
N VAL A 293 -3.34 8.36 10.49
CA VAL A 293 -4.48 9.30 10.55
C VAL A 293 -5.20 9.21 11.89
N TYR A 294 -5.30 8.02 12.50
CA TYR A 294 -5.81 7.89 13.86
C TYR A 294 -4.91 8.58 14.90
N GLN A 295 -3.58 8.60 14.69
CA GLN A 295 -2.67 9.38 15.55
C GLN A 295 -2.88 10.91 15.42
N LEU A 296 -3.38 11.37 14.28
CA LEU A 296 -3.72 12.78 14.08
C LEU A 296 -4.97 13.15 14.91
N ASP A 297 -5.87 12.18 15.11
CA ASP A 297 -7.11 12.31 15.88
C ASP A 297 -7.98 13.52 15.47
N PRO A 298 -8.41 13.63 14.19
CA PRO A 298 -9.12 14.80 13.67
C PRO A 298 -10.49 14.99 14.32
N LYS A 299 -10.83 16.23 14.72
CA LYS A 299 -12.10 16.60 15.35
C LYS A 299 -12.89 17.62 14.52
N PRO A 300 -14.24 17.64 14.64
CA PRO A 300 -15.07 18.68 14.03
C PRO A 300 -14.63 20.09 14.44
N GLY A 301 -14.78 21.06 13.53
CA GLY A 301 -14.41 22.46 13.75
C GLY A 301 -12.91 22.79 13.65
N GLU A 302 -12.03 21.80 13.56
CA GLU A 302 -10.59 22.01 13.43
C GLU A 302 -10.16 22.37 12.01
N LYS A 303 -9.07 23.15 11.91
CA LYS A 303 -8.37 23.42 10.67
C LYS A 303 -7.17 22.48 10.54
N ILE A 304 -7.21 21.61 9.54
CA ILE A 304 -6.27 20.50 9.35
C ILE A 304 -5.49 20.71 8.05
N LEU A 305 -4.16 20.53 8.11
CA LEU A 305 -3.28 20.59 6.94
C LEU A 305 -2.68 19.22 6.65
N ASP A 306 -2.83 18.73 5.42
CA ASP A 306 -2.04 17.64 4.86
C ASP A 306 -1.01 18.22 3.88
N MET A 307 0.25 18.26 4.31
CA MET A 307 1.32 18.97 3.59
C MET A 307 1.80 18.24 2.34
N CYS A 308 1.58 16.94 2.21
CA CYS A 308 2.10 16.11 1.12
C CYS A 308 1.04 15.06 0.77
N ALA A 309 -0.11 15.54 0.32
CA ALA A 309 -1.35 14.78 0.34
C ALA A 309 -1.45 13.71 -0.74
N ALA A 310 -0.74 13.82 -1.86
CA ALA A 310 -0.96 12.91 -2.99
C ALA A 310 -0.50 11.47 -2.70
N PRO A 311 -1.29 10.45 -3.09
CA PRO A 311 -2.48 10.49 -3.95
C PRO A 311 -3.82 10.75 -3.22
N GLY A 312 -3.82 11.05 -1.92
CA GLY A 312 -5.01 11.49 -1.17
C GLY A 312 -5.57 10.44 -0.21
N GLY A 313 -4.90 9.31 -0.02
CA GLY A 313 -5.39 8.21 0.83
C GLY A 313 -5.56 8.61 2.30
N LYS A 314 -4.57 9.31 2.88
CA LYS A 314 -4.63 9.82 4.26
C LYS A 314 -5.60 11.00 4.37
N THR A 315 -5.55 11.92 3.42
CA THR A 315 -6.47 13.07 3.33
C THR A 315 -7.93 12.64 3.33
N THR A 316 -8.30 11.67 2.51
CA THR A 316 -9.68 11.17 2.44
C THR A 316 -10.07 10.39 3.68
N LEU A 317 -9.14 9.73 4.37
CA LEU A 317 -9.44 9.12 5.68
C LEU A 317 -9.69 10.18 6.76
N ILE A 318 -8.93 11.28 6.78
CA ILE A 318 -9.21 12.42 7.67
C ILE A 318 -10.65 12.90 7.45
N ALA A 319 -11.03 13.09 6.18
CA ALA A 319 -12.37 13.54 5.81
C ALA A 319 -13.48 12.54 6.19
N SER A 320 -13.26 11.24 5.99
CA SER A 320 -14.19 10.18 6.42
C SER A 320 -14.41 10.17 7.93
N LEU A 321 -13.35 10.27 8.74
CA LEU A 321 -13.46 10.28 10.21
C LEU A 321 -14.24 11.50 10.72
N LEU A 322 -14.04 12.66 10.10
CA LEU A 322 -14.78 13.88 10.42
C LEU A 322 -16.27 13.78 10.06
N HIS A 323 -16.61 13.01 9.02
CA HIS A 323 -18.00 12.71 8.69
C HIS A 323 -18.65 11.77 9.70
N SER A 324 -18.02 10.62 9.99
CA SER A 324 -18.56 9.61 10.92
C SER A 324 -18.82 10.16 12.32
N ASN A 325 -17.98 11.07 12.80
CA ASN A 325 -18.14 11.70 14.12
C ASN A 325 -19.40 12.59 14.24
N LYS A 326 -20.02 13.01 13.12
CA LYS A 326 -21.29 13.78 13.14
C LYS A 326 -22.51 12.94 13.53
N GLY A 327 -22.46 11.61 13.36
CA GLY A 327 -23.61 10.72 13.60
C GLY A 327 -23.76 10.19 15.02
N ASN A 328 -22.72 10.31 15.87
CA ASN A 328 -22.71 9.75 17.23
C ASN A 328 -23.05 10.77 18.33
N GLY A 329 -23.30 12.03 17.98
CA GLY A 329 -23.96 13.00 18.85
C GLY A 329 -25.45 13.00 18.54
N GLY A 330 -26.28 12.57 19.49
CA GLY A 330 -27.73 12.56 19.31
C GLY A 330 -28.26 13.91 18.80
N SER A 331 -29.21 13.82 17.88
CA SER A 331 -30.02 14.92 17.34
C SER A 331 -30.17 16.08 18.33
N THR A 332 -29.50 17.20 18.05
CA THR A 332 -30.05 18.52 18.34
C THR A 332 -29.54 19.53 17.31
N ALA A 333 -30.50 20.07 16.58
CA ALA A 333 -30.49 21.39 15.94
C ALA A 333 -29.46 21.68 14.83
N VAL A 334 -30.03 21.89 13.64
CA VAL A 334 -29.69 22.97 12.71
C VAL A 334 -29.30 24.23 13.51
N GLY A 335 -28.00 24.47 13.66
CA GLY A 335 -27.43 25.62 14.35
C GLY A 335 -25.90 25.52 14.39
N ASP A 336 -25.24 26.14 13.42
CA ASP A 336 -23.81 26.50 13.41
C ASP A 336 -22.78 25.45 13.90
N GLU A 337 -22.92 24.18 13.49
CA GLU A 337 -21.80 23.23 13.62
C GLU A 337 -20.67 23.62 12.67
N LYS A 338 -19.59 24.19 13.21
CA LYS A 338 -18.38 24.54 12.46
C LYS A 338 -17.85 23.32 11.69
N GLN A 339 -17.95 23.38 10.37
CA GLN A 339 -17.36 22.37 9.50
C GLN A 339 -15.83 22.42 9.63
N ALA A 340 -15.20 21.26 9.87
CA ALA A 340 -13.75 21.15 9.82
C ALA A 340 -13.24 21.50 8.43
N THR A 341 -12.10 22.20 8.35
CA THR A 341 -11.50 22.62 7.08
C THR A 341 -10.23 21.80 6.84
N ILE A 342 -10.25 20.93 5.83
CA ILE A 342 -9.08 20.14 5.45
C ILE A 342 -8.42 20.79 4.25
N ILE A 343 -7.13 21.07 4.35
CA ILE A 343 -6.33 21.63 3.27
C ILE A 343 -5.32 20.58 2.83
N ALA A 344 -5.42 20.13 1.59
CA ALA A 344 -4.58 19.10 1.02
C ALA A 344 -3.64 19.70 -0.02
N LEU A 345 -2.33 19.57 0.21
CA LEU A 345 -1.30 20.18 -0.63
C LEU A 345 -0.49 19.12 -1.37
N ASP A 346 -0.18 19.41 -2.64
CA ASP A 346 0.95 18.79 -3.33
C ASP A 346 1.58 19.81 -4.28
N LYS A 347 2.88 19.70 -4.52
CA LYS A 347 3.60 20.61 -5.42
C LYS A 347 3.20 20.41 -6.89
N ASN A 348 2.80 19.21 -7.28
CA ASN A 348 2.51 18.86 -8.66
C ASN A 348 1.00 18.92 -8.95
N LYS A 349 0.61 19.77 -9.90
CA LYS A 349 -0.80 19.95 -10.32
C LYS A 349 -1.48 18.65 -10.74
N SER A 350 -0.77 17.75 -11.43
CA SER A 350 -1.34 16.45 -11.84
C SER A 350 -1.59 15.52 -10.65
N LYS A 351 -0.76 15.60 -9.61
CA LYS A 351 -0.96 14.87 -8.36
C LYS A 351 -2.12 15.45 -7.56
N VAL A 352 -2.25 16.77 -7.50
CA VAL A 352 -3.41 17.44 -6.89
C VAL A 352 -4.72 17.01 -7.56
N LYS A 353 -4.75 16.96 -8.90
CA LYS A 353 -5.92 16.48 -9.64
C LYS A 353 -6.33 15.06 -9.24
N LYS A 354 -5.38 14.16 -8.98
CA LYS A 354 -5.66 12.81 -8.49
C LYS A 354 -6.30 12.80 -7.09
N ILE A 355 -5.91 13.74 -6.23
CA ILE A 355 -6.54 13.91 -4.91
C ILE A 355 -7.98 14.37 -5.10
N GLU A 356 -8.22 15.36 -5.96
CA GLU A 356 -9.57 15.86 -6.28
C GLU A 356 -10.46 14.74 -6.83
N GLU A 357 -9.96 13.99 -7.83
CA GLU A 357 -10.65 12.84 -8.43
C GLU A 357 -10.97 11.76 -7.37
N LEU A 358 -10.05 11.49 -6.44
CA LEU A 358 -10.27 10.56 -5.33
C LEU A 358 -11.33 11.08 -4.34
N CYS A 359 -11.26 12.35 -3.97
CA CYS A 359 -12.24 12.98 -3.09
C CYS A 359 -13.64 12.95 -3.70
N THR A 360 -13.78 13.31 -4.99
CA THR A 360 -15.06 13.23 -5.70
C THR A 360 -15.57 11.79 -5.79
N ARG A 361 -14.70 10.83 -6.14
CA ARG A 361 -15.08 9.41 -6.21
C ARG A 361 -15.63 8.88 -4.88
N LEU A 362 -15.10 9.36 -3.76
CA LEU A 362 -15.51 8.93 -2.42
C LEU A 362 -16.57 9.86 -1.78
N SER A 363 -17.11 10.85 -2.51
CA SER A 363 -18.09 11.84 -2.02
C SER A 363 -17.59 12.67 -0.82
N LEU A 364 -16.30 13.03 -0.86
CA LEU A 364 -15.56 13.74 0.19
C LEU A 364 -15.09 15.14 -0.22
N ASP A 365 -15.35 15.55 -1.46
CA ASP A 365 -14.93 16.83 -2.05
C ASP A 365 -15.40 18.05 -1.24
N LYS A 366 -16.57 17.97 -0.60
CA LYS A 366 -17.10 19.04 0.27
C LYS A 366 -16.28 19.30 1.54
N TYR A 367 -15.39 18.39 1.93
CA TYR A 367 -14.57 18.52 3.15
C TYR A 367 -13.13 18.94 2.86
N VAL A 368 -12.65 18.76 1.62
CA VAL A 368 -11.23 18.85 1.27
C VAL A 368 -10.99 19.94 0.25
N LYS A 369 -10.25 20.98 0.65
CA LYS A 369 -9.72 22.00 -0.25
C LYS A 369 -8.35 21.56 -0.75
N CYS A 370 -8.26 21.16 -2.02
CA CYS A 370 -7.01 20.77 -2.67
C CYS A 370 -6.30 22.00 -3.25
N LEU A 371 -5.00 22.15 -3.03
CA LEU A 371 -4.20 23.27 -3.55
C LEU A 371 -2.85 22.81 -4.10
N THR A 372 -2.45 23.36 -5.25
CA THR A 372 -1.10 23.15 -5.79
C THR A 372 -0.13 24.15 -5.17
N LYS A 373 0.64 23.73 -4.16
CA LYS A 373 1.60 24.58 -3.44
C LYS A 373 2.85 23.79 -3.03
N ASP A 374 3.99 24.49 -2.93
CA ASP A 374 5.22 23.93 -2.40
C ASP A 374 5.22 24.05 -0.87
N SER A 375 5.08 22.92 -0.19
CA SER A 375 4.97 22.86 1.28
C SER A 375 6.24 23.30 2.01
N SER A 376 7.37 23.42 1.31
CA SER A 376 8.60 23.99 1.87
C SER A 376 8.59 25.53 1.92
N LYS A 377 7.60 26.17 1.30
CA LYS A 377 7.50 27.64 1.13
C LYS A 377 6.11 28.17 1.56
N LEU A 378 5.57 27.70 2.68
CA LEU A 378 4.23 28.10 3.14
C LEU A 378 4.24 29.30 4.07
N LEU A 379 5.29 29.47 4.86
CA LEU A 379 5.34 30.58 5.82
C LEU A 379 5.45 31.95 5.11
N PRO A 380 4.88 33.03 5.69
CA PRO A 380 4.86 34.37 5.09
C PRO A 380 6.24 34.89 4.64
N GLN A 381 7.30 34.52 5.35
CA GLN A 381 8.69 34.87 5.01
C GLN A 381 9.17 34.38 3.63
N HIS A 382 8.46 33.42 3.02
CA HIS A 382 8.77 32.88 1.70
C HIS A 382 7.96 33.53 0.57
N VAL A 383 7.12 34.51 0.90
CA VAL A 383 6.12 35.09 0.00
C VAL A 383 6.26 36.62 0.02
N ASP A 384 6.15 37.25 -1.15
CA ASP A 384 6.14 38.71 -1.22
C ASP A 384 4.85 39.26 -0.60
N ILE A 385 4.99 39.88 0.58
CA ILE A 385 3.90 40.44 1.38
C ILE A 385 3.23 41.64 0.71
N ASN A 386 3.91 42.32 -0.21
CA ASN A 386 3.39 43.50 -0.88
C ASN A 386 2.57 43.15 -2.14
N ASN A 387 2.65 41.89 -2.61
CA ASN A 387 1.91 41.44 -3.76
C ASN A 387 0.43 41.15 -3.37
N PRO A 388 -0.55 41.87 -3.93
CA PRO A 388 -1.96 41.70 -3.58
C PRO A 388 -2.50 40.29 -3.89
N ASN A 389 -1.90 39.57 -4.84
CA ASN A 389 -2.28 38.19 -5.17
C ASN A 389 -1.90 37.18 -4.06
N ASN A 390 -1.07 37.59 -3.09
CA ASN A 390 -0.66 36.75 -1.97
C ASN A 390 -1.52 36.92 -0.71
N LYS A 391 -2.52 37.81 -0.72
CA LYS A 391 -3.37 38.05 0.48
C LYS A 391 -4.01 36.76 1.00
N ASP A 392 -4.67 36.01 0.13
CA ASP A 392 -5.30 34.71 0.49
C ASP A 392 -4.28 33.71 1.02
N HIS A 393 -3.05 33.72 0.48
CA HIS A 393 -1.96 32.88 0.96
C HIS A 393 -1.58 33.25 2.40
N LEU A 394 -1.33 34.53 2.64
CA LEU A 394 -0.86 35.03 3.93
C LEU A 394 -1.91 34.84 5.02
N GLU A 395 -3.18 34.97 4.67
CA GLU A 395 -4.30 34.66 5.56
C GLU A 395 -4.37 33.16 5.86
N LEU A 396 -4.29 32.32 4.82
CA LEU A 396 -4.44 30.87 4.95
C LEU A 396 -3.30 30.21 5.73
N PHE A 397 -2.07 30.69 5.54
CA PHE A 397 -0.83 30.12 6.08
C PHE A 397 -0.14 31.08 7.06
N LYS A 398 -0.93 31.83 7.84
CA LYS A 398 -0.41 32.56 9.00
C LYS A 398 0.22 31.60 10.00
N GLU A 399 1.25 32.05 10.72
CA GLU A 399 1.84 31.29 11.83
C GLU A 399 0.79 30.92 12.88
N GLY A 400 0.88 29.69 13.40
CA GLY A 400 -0.07 29.17 14.38
C GLY A 400 -1.53 29.20 13.89
N SER A 401 -1.79 28.90 12.62
CA SER A 401 -3.15 28.93 12.07
C SER A 401 -3.84 27.56 12.01
N PHE A 402 -3.10 26.46 12.14
CA PHE A 402 -3.65 25.10 12.04
C PHE A 402 -3.69 24.39 13.40
N ASP A 403 -4.80 23.70 13.67
CA ASP A 403 -4.99 22.90 14.87
C ASP A 403 -4.23 21.57 14.75
N LYS A 404 -4.21 20.99 13.55
CA LYS A 404 -3.55 19.72 13.27
C LYS A 404 -2.83 19.75 11.93
N ILE A 405 -1.67 19.11 11.88
CA ILE A 405 -0.86 18.99 10.66
C ILE A 405 -0.42 17.55 10.49
N LEU A 406 -0.68 16.99 9.32
CA LEU A 406 -0.11 15.74 8.84
C LEU A 406 1.04 16.06 7.88
N LEU A 407 2.22 15.55 8.20
CA LEU A 407 3.39 15.58 7.33
C LEU A 407 3.78 14.14 6.97
N ASP A 408 3.12 13.62 5.94
CA ASP A 408 3.49 12.37 5.25
C ASP A 408 4.45 12.71 4.10
N GLY A 409 5.67 13.11 4.45
CA GLY A 409 6.60 13.73 3.50
C GLY A 409 7.16 12.77 2.45
N PRO A 410 7.68 13.28 1.31
CA PRO A 410 8.44 12.45 0.39
C PRO A 410 9.63 11.82 1.13
N CYS A 411 9.83 10.52 0.93
CA CYS A 411 10.89 9.75 1.56
C CYS A 411 11.55 8.82 0.54
N SER A 412 12.66 8.19 0.91
CA SER A 412 13.36 7.21 0.08
C SER A 412 12.52 5.97 -0.28
N GLY A 413 11.46 5.66 0.48
CA GLY A 413 10.56 4.55 0.19
C GLY A 413 11.15 3.15 0.38
N LEU A 414 12.26 3.03 1.12
CA LEU A 414 13.02 1.79 1.35
C LEU A 414 12.22 0.69 2.07
N GLY A 415 11.06 1.04 2.65
CA GLY A 415 10.20 0.10 3.37
C GLY A 415 9.09 -0.53 2.51
N ALA A 416 8.96 -0.16 1.23
CA ALA A 416 7.85 -0.65 0.40
C ALA A 416 7.92 -2.16 0.15
N ARG A 417 6.75 -2.81 0.07
CA ARG A 417 6.61 -4.26 -0.14
C ARG A 417 5.52 -4.58 -1.18
N PRO A 418 5.72 -5.60 -2.04
CA PRO A 418 7.01 -6.23 -2.32
C PRO A 418 7.94 -5.25 -3.05
N ARG A 419 9.25 -5.45 -2.92
CA ARG A 419 10.31 -4.70 -3.58
C ARG A 419 11.49 -5.62 -3.88
N PHE A 420 11.83 -5.76 -5.14
CA PHE A 420 12.94 -6.63 -5.57
C PHE A 420 14.21 -5.85 -5.86
N ARG A 421 14.07 -4.60 -6.29
CA ARG A 421 15.18 -3.70 -6.56
C ARG A 421 14.90 -2.34 -5.96
N GLU A 422 15.87 -1.83 -5.22
CA GLU A 422 15.87 -0.47 -4.71
C GLU A 422 16.79 0.40 -5.58
N ASP A 423 16.17 1.35 -6.27
CA ASP A 423 16.85 2.25 -7.20
C ASP A 423 17.19 3.62 -6.59
N CYS A 424 16.77 3.89 -5.34
CA CYS A 424 17.09 5.12 -4.62
C CYS A 424 18.61 5.31 -4.50
N PRO A 425 19.18 6.39 -5.06
CA PRO A 425 20.59 6.74 -4.90
C PRO A 425 20.94 7.11 -3.45
N ILE A 426 22.17 6.86 -3.03
CA ILE A 426 22.61 7.24 -1.67
C ILE A 426 22.46 8.74 -1.40
N ILE A 427 22.72 9.58 -2.40
CA ILE A 427 22.60 11.03 -2.28
C ILE A 427 21.16 11.44 -1.93
N ASP A 428 20.17 10.74 -2.48
CA ASP A 428 18.75 11.04 -2.25
C ASP A 428 18.33 10.68 -0.83
N THR A 429 18.92 9.65 -0.21
CA THR A 429 18.62 9.33 1.20
C THR A 429 18.98 10.49 2.14
N THR A 430 20.07 11.20 1.86
CA THR A 430 20.53 12.35 2.67
C THR A 430 19.80 13.65 2.31
N ASN A 431 19.58 13.90 1.01
CA ASN A 431 18.84 15.07 0.53
C ASN A 431 17.40 15.04 1.02
N THR A 432 16.77 13.87 1.02
CA THR A 432 15.38 13.71 1.44
C THR A 432 15.21 13.96 2.93
N ALA A 433 16.13 13.46 3.78
CA ALA A 433 16.14 13.80 5.20
C ALA A 433 16.25 15.31 5.43
N SER A 434 17.17 15.98 4.73
CA SER A 434 17.35 17.44 4.83
C SER A 434 16.12 18.21 4.32
N PHE A 435 15.49 17.75 3.25
CA PHE A 435 14.27 18.33 2.71
C PHE A 435 13.09 18.18 3.69
N GLN A 436 12.95 17.01 4.33
CA GLN A 436 11.93 16.78 5.36
C GLN A 436 12.09 17.74 6.55
N ARG A 437 13.32 18.11 6.94
CA ARG A 437 13.55 19.15 7.97
C ARG A 437 12.99 20.52 7.57
N ALA A 438 13.11 20.89 6.29
CA ALA A 438 12.51 22.13 5.78
C ALA A 438 10.96 22.08 5.83
N LEU A 439 10.36 20.92 5.56
CA LEU A 439 8.92 20.72 5.71
C LEU A 439 8.50 20.76 7.19
N LEU A 440 9.22 20.08 8.07
CA LEU A 440 8.99 20.08 9.53
C LEU A 440 9.05 21.50 10.10
N LYS A 441 10.02 22.32 9.67
CA LYS A 441 10.10 23.74 10.06
C LYS A 441 8.82 24.51 9.70
N ASN A 442 8.31 24.33 8.48
CA ASN A 442 7.05 24.98 8.06
C ASN A 442 5.85 24.44 8.86
N ALA A 443 5.77 23.12 9.08
CA ALA A 443 4.73 22.51 9.89
C ALA A 443 4.70 23.11 11.31
N ILE A 444 5.85 23.18 11.97
CA ILE A 444 5.98 23.72 13.34
C ILE A 444 5.59 25.20 13.39
N GLY A 445 5.96 26.00 12.39
CA GLY A 445 5.58 27.41 12.30
C GLY A 445 4.07 27.62 12.13
N LEU A 446 3.42 26.76 11.33
CA LEU A 446 1.99 26.81 11.06
C LEU A 446 1.11 26.23 12.18
N LEU A 447 1.68 25.38 13.05
CA LEU A 447 0.96 24.72 14.12
C LEU A 447 0.64 25.66 15.29
N LYS A 448 -0.62 25.65 15.74
CA LYS A 448 -1.07 26.34 16.97
C LYS A 448 -0.40 25.76 18.21
N VAL A 449 -0.26 26.58 19.25
CA VAL A 449 0.01 26.07 20.61
C VAL A 449 -1.17 25.18 21.03
N GLY A 450 -0.88 24.01 21.59
CA GLY A 450 -1.82 22.92 21.85
C GLY A 450 -2.13 22.04 20.64
N GLY A 451 -1.71 22.42 19.43
CA GLY A 451 -1.95 21.67 18.21
C GLY A 451 -1.14 20.37 18.14
N LEU A 452 -1.54 19.48 17.21
CA LEU A 452 -0.85 18.22 16.94
C LEU A 452 -0.18 18.18 15.57
N LEU A 453 1.06 17.67 15.53
CA LEU A 453 1.78 17.32 14.32
C LEU A 453 2.00 15.81 14.29
N VAL A 454 1.55 15.14 13.23
CA VAL A 454 1.94 13.76 12.94
C VAL A 454 2.90 13.76 11.77
N TYR A 455 4.10 13.24 12.01
CA TYR A 455 5.13 13.02 11.02
C TYR A 455 5.19 11.52 10.67
N SER A 456 5.16 11.18 9.38
CA SER A 456 5.26 9.80 8.92
C SER A 456 6.06 9.63 7.65
N THR A 457 6.65 8.45 7.50
CA THR A 457 7.38 8.03 6.29
C THR A 457 7.14 6.55 6.00
N CYS A 458 7.30 6.13 4.75
CA CYS A 458 7.34 4.72 4.35
C CYS A 458 8.78 4.22 4.09
N THR A 459 9.73 4.71 4.89
CA THR A 459 11.14 4.29 4.82
C THR A 459 11.62 3.70 6.14
N ILE A 460 12.65 2.87 6.05
CA ILE A 460 13.39 2.33 7.20
C ILE A 460 14.61 3.19 7.56
N ASN A 461 14.99 4.18 6.75
CA ASN A 461 16.20 4.99 6.95
C ASN A 461 16.12 5.85 8.23
N PRO A 462 17.00 5.64 9.23
CA PRO A 462 16.96 6.39 10.48
C PRO A 462 17.24 7.89 10.33
N CYS A 463 17.97 8.31 9.28
CA CYS A 463 18.20 9.73 8.98
C CYS A 463 16.90 10.48 8.66
N GLU A 464 15.93 9.80 8.05
CA GLU A 464 14.62 10.34 7.74
C GLU A 464 13.68 10.21 8.95
N ASN A 465 13.91 9.23 9.83
CA ASN A 465 13.00 8.88 10.91
C ASN A 465 13.48 9.45 12.26
N GLU A 466 14.15 8.62 13.07
CA GLU A 466 14.58 8.96 14.43
C GLU A 466 15.45 10.21 14.49
N GLU A 467 16.37 10.41 13.54
CA GLU A 467 17.24 11.59 13.53
C GLU A 467 16.48 12.89 13.22
N ASN A 468 15.42 12.83 12.41
CA ASN A 468 14.57 14.00 12.18
C ASN A 468 13.69 14.32 13.40
N VAL A 469 13.25 13.31 14.14
CA VAL A 469 12.59 13.50 15.44
C VAL A 469 13.57 14.16 16.42
N ALA A 470 14.80 13.66 16.51
CA ALA A 470 15.84 14.25 17.35
C ALA A 470 16.15 15.70 16.93
N PHE A 471 16.24 15.97 15.62
CA PHE A 471 16.37 17.33 15.09
C PHE A 471 15.23 18.25 15.59
N VAL A 472 13.98 17.79 15.55
CA VAL A 472 12.83 18.57 16.03
C VAL A 472 12.97 18.87 17.52
N LEU A 473 13.23 17.86 18.35
CA LEU A 473 13.33 18.01 19.80
C LEU A 473 14.49 18.93 20.22
N ASN A 474 15.62 18.86 19.51
CA ASN A 474 16.81 19.66 19.82
C ASN A 474 16.69 21.12 19.37
N ASN A 475 15.95 21.40 18.28
CA ASN A 475 15.90 22.75 17.68
C ASN A 475 14.60 23.51 18.00
N TYR A 476 13.56 22.81 18.48
CA TYR A 476 12.25 23.42 18.77
C TYR A 476 11.79 23.02 20.18
N PRO A 477 12.25 23.71 21.24
CA PRO A 477 11.87 23.41 22.63
C PRO A 477 10.37 23.43 22.90
N GLN A 478 9.60 24.13 22.07
CA GLN A 478 8.15 24.13 22.09
C GLN A 478 7.50 22.84 21.60
N MET A 479 8.25 21.91 21.00
CA MET A 479 7.71 20.65 20.48
C MET A 479 8.01 19.50 21.45
N LYS A 480 6.99 18.73 21.82
CA LYS A 480 7.12 17.54 22.67
C LYS A 480 6.53 16.33 21.98
N LEU A 481 7.19 15.18 22.09
CA LEU A 481 6.62 13.89 21.69
C LEU A 481 5.42 13.54 22.58
N VAL A 482 4.43 12.89 21.98
CA VAL A 482 3.21 12.44 22.66
C VAL A 482 3.05 10.95 22.40
N SER A 483 2.51 10.23 23.38
CA SER A 483 2.18 8.82 23.24
C SER A 483 1.19 8.60 22.08
N GLN A 484 1.31 7.43 21.47
CA GLN A 484 0.51 7.04 20.31
C GLN A 484 -0.46 5.93 20.73
N VAL A 485 -1.69 6.02 20.26
CA VAL A 485 -2.75 5.05 20.55
C VAL A 485 -3.51 4.75 19.25
N PRO A 486 -3.58 3.48 18.80
CA PRO A 486 -2.89 2.32 19.35
C PRO A 486 -1.38 2.34 19.02
N HIS A 487 -0.57 1.75 19.89
CA HIS A 487 0.85 1.50 19.64
C HIS A 487 1.04 0.04 19.21
N ILE A 488 1.03 -0.21 17.88
CA ILE A 488 1.10 -1.58 17.34
C ILE A 488 2.43 -1.91 16.67
N GLY A 489 3.19 -0.91 16.24
CA GLY A 489 4.56 -1.09 15.79
C GLY A 489 5.52 -1.31 16.96
N GLN A 490 6.78 -1.40 16.60
CA GLN A 490 7.91 -1.43 17.52
C GLN A 490 8.29 0.00 17.92
N HIS A 491 9.08 0.13 18.98
CA HIS A 491 9.68 1.40 19.37
C HIS A 491 10.76 1.85 18.35
N GLY A 492 11.21 3.11 18.46
CA GLY A 492 12.30 3.62 17.62
C GLY A 492 13.60 2.81 17.76
N LEU A 493 14.58 3.02 16.89
CA LEU A 493 15.90 2.35 16.92
C LEU A 493 16.89 2.94 17.93
N LYS A 494 17.81 2.11 18.44
CA LYS A 494 18.77 2.50 19.48
C LYS A 494 19.90 3.27 18.82
N GLY A 495 20.51 4.21 19.54
CA GLY A 495 21.65 4.98 19.03
C GLY A 495 21.34 5.90 17.83
N CYS A 496 20.06 6.16 17.52
CA CYS A 496 19.64 6.99 16.39
C CYS A 496 19.22 8.41 16.81
N GLY A 497 19.87 8.97 17.83
CA GLY A 497 19.64 10.35 18.30
C GLY A 497 18.50 10.55 19.31
N LEU A 498 17.68 9.54 19.58
CA LEU A 498 16.60 9.60 20.57
C LEU A 498 17.00 8.98 21.91
N SER A 499 16.51 9.58 23.01
CA SER A 499 16.61 8.99 24.35
C SER A 499 15.74 7.74 24.46
N GLU A 500 15.99 6.87 25.46
CA GLU A 500 15.14 5.69 25.68
C GLU A 500 13.66 6.05 25.91
N PRO A 501 13.30 7.06 26.73
CA PRO A 501 11.90 7.49 26.83
C PRO A 501 11.30 7.95 25.50
N ASP A 502 12.03 8.73 24.70
CA ASP A 502 11.53 9.24 23.41
C ASP A 502 11.34 8.13 22.37
N ARG A 503 12.22 7.11 22.40
CA ARG A 503 12.09 5.91 21.54
C ARG A 503 10.77 5.18 21.77
N LEU A 504 10.26 5.17 23.00
CA LEU A 504 8.98 4.51 23.33
C LEU A 504 7.76 5.27 22.79
N LEU A 505 7.92 6.58 22.51
CA LEU A 505 6.83 7.45 22.03
C LEU A 505 6.69 7.47 20.50
N VAL A 506 7.70 7.00 19.76
CA VAL A 506 7.65 6.82 18.30
C VAL A 506 7.31 5.38 17.94
N GLN A 507 6.74 5.18 16.76
CA GLN A 507 6.29 3.87 16.30
C GLN A 507 6.94 3.54 14.95
N ARG A 508 7.65 2.42 14.91
CA ARG A 508 8.32 1.88 13.73
C ARG A 508 7.68 0.55 13.34
N PHE A 509 7.40 0.40 12.06
CA PHE A 509 6.99 -0.85 11.47
C PHE A 509 8.19 -1.41 10.73
N ASP A 510 8.72 -2.53 11.22
CA ASP A 510 9.84 -3.20 10.59
C ASP A 510 9.30 -4.21 9.56
N PRO A 511 9.77 -4.19 8.30
CA PRO A 511 9.38 -5.18 7.31
C PRO A 511 9.59 -6.63 7.76
N SER A 512 10.64 -6.89 8.54
CA SER A 512 11.00 -8.21 9.04
C SER A 512 10.19 -8.68 10.26
N ASP A 513 9.25 -7.87 10.73
CA ASP A 513 8.31 -8.27 11.78
C ASP A 513 7.13 -9.05 11.19
N ASP A 514 7.23 -10.37 11.29
CA ASP A 514 6.20 -11.29 10.78
C ASP A 514 4.90 -11.26 11.59
N SER A 515 4.87 -10.66 12.80
CA SER A 515 3.67 -10.64 13.64
C SER A 515 2.54 -9.82 13.04
N ILE A 516 2.88 -8.72 12.36
CA ILE A 516 1.93 -7.85 11.66
C ILE A 516 2.19 -7.80 10.15
N GLY A 517 3.43 -8.09 9.72
CA GLY A 517 3.83 -8.28 8.33
C GLY A 517 3.52 -7.10 7.43
N THR A 518 3.76 -5.87 7.90
CA THR A 518 3.46 -4.63 7.15
C THR A 518 4.65 -4.17 6.30
N ILE A 519 4.44 -3.12 5.51
CA ILE A 519 5.55 -2.33 4.95
C ILE A 519 6.41 -1.70 6.06
N GLY A 520 7.64 -1.33 5.70
CA GLY A 520 8.49 -0.48 6.52
C GLY A 520 7.89 0.92 6.62
N PHE A 521 7.66 1.37 7.84
CA PHE A 521 6.96 2.62 8.10
C PHE A 521 7.39 3.24 9.43
N PHE A 522 7.23 4.56 9.56
CA PHE A 522 7.54 5.28 10.78
C PHE A 522 6.48 6.33 11.09
N ILE A 523 6.15 6.50 12.37
CA ILE A 523 5.18 7.49 12.87
C ILE A 523 5.74 8.16 14.13
N ALA A 524 5.76 9.49 14.12
CA ALA A 524 6.01 10.32 15.29
C ALA A 524 4.87 11.32 15.49
N ARG A 525 4.39 11.45 16.73
CA ARG A 525 3.33 12.38 17.12
C ARG A 525 3.90 13.42 18.06
N PHE A 526 3.67 14.69 17.75
CA PHE A 526 4.11 15.82 18.55
C PHE A 526 2.94 16.72 18.95
N THR A 527 3.10 17.43 20.06
CA THR A 527 2.30 18.59 20.43
C THR A 527 3.18 19.82 20.58
N LYS A 528 2.63 21.00 20.28
CA LYS A 528 3.31 22.29 20.49
C LYS A 528 2.87 22.89 21.81
N ILE A 529 3.78 23.09 22.75
CA ILE A 529 3.51 23.69 24.05
C ILE A 529 3.84 25.19 24.06
N ASN A 530 3.34 25.91 25.06
CA ASN A 530 3.77 27.27 25.32
C ASN A 530 5.11 27.25 26.07
N THR A 531 6.11 27.97 25.58
CA THR A 531 7.44 28.09 26.22
C THR A 531 7.45 29.12 27.35
N ASP A 532 6.42 29.97 27.47
CA ASP A 532 6.33 31.02 28.49
C ASP A 532 5.73 30.53 29.83
N THR A 533 5.26 29.29 29.91
CA THR A 533 4.84 28.67 31.17
C THR A 533 6.04 28.00 31.85
N PRO A 534 6.45 28.44 33.05
CA PRO A 534 7.54 27.79 33.79
C PRO A 534 7.14 26.33 34.06
N THR A 535 8.08 25.42 33.83
CA THR A 535 7.90 24.01 34.13
C THR A 535 7.63 23.88 35.63
N PRO A 536 6.57 23.19 36.10
CA PRO A 536 6.40 22.96 37.52
C PRO A 536 7.60 22.15 37.99
N THR A 537 8.46 22.76 38.80
CA THR A 537 9.48 22.05 39.56
C THR A 537 8.75 20.96 40.34
N LEU A 538 9.00 19.70 39.96
CA LEU A 538 8.61 18.54 40.76
C LEU A 538 9.23 18.75 42.14
N LEU A 539 8.37 19.04 43.12
CA LEU A 539 8.73 18.96 44.53
C LEU A 539 9.14 17.51 44.78
N THR A 540 10.43 17.29 44.98
CA THR A 540 10.94 16.09 45.63
C THR A 540 10.43 16.11 47.06
N GLU A 541 9.27 15.50 47.31
CA GLU A 541 8.88 15.11 48.65
C GLU A 541 9.78 13.95 49.06
N GLY A 542 10.76 14.26 49.91
CA GLY A 542 11.46 13.25 50.69
C GLY A 542 10.61 12.84 51.88
N VAL A 543 10.37 11.54 52.02
CA VAL A 543 10.44 10.76 53.27
C VAL A 543 10.86 9.34 52.89
#